data_AF-X0PB03-F1
#
_entry.id   AF-X0PB03-F1
#
_cell.length_a   1.000
_cell.length_b   1.000
_cell.length_c   1.000
_cell.angle_alpha   90.00
_cell.angle_beta   90.00
_cell.angle_gamma   90.00
#
_symmetry.space_group_name_H-M   'P 1'
#
loop_
_entity.id
_entity.type
_entity.pdbx_description
1 polymer ?
#
loop_
_entity_poly.entity_id
_entity_poly.type
_entity_poly.pdbx_seq_one_letter_code
_entity_poly.pdbx_strand_id
1 'polypeptide(L)'
;MALSLPLSFSGHAFPYRNQLIFVAAIVILLSLIVPALILPQILPTKTNGDQASFNHYRTEMVNYSIAKIKAQESIPLADRNYVIDMLASQKQGQNADKEQINTILNQTRKVEIDAITNLLAAGKIPQSVANRISRRMVMTPDRRGSFLTKLRFLFRVRFPSRKTRRIKRNVQSVADRFDPDLNSKLAEQKKAVRKLLEETIYKQVNAYLDDIETGENTTAVAFVRNGYNFRHARLDTNDNSDDLRNQLLIQAFQYEYSYVATAFKNQQISRSLSDQLNQSITTDQMFYMEQE
;
A
#
# COMPACT_ATOMS: atom_id res chain seq x y z
N MET A 1 1.17 60.36 -7.41
CA MET A 1 1.19 61.70 -6.77
C MET A 1 2.47 62.51 -7.06
N ALA A 2 3.23 62.25 -8.14
CA ALA A 2 4.29 63.16 -8.65
C ALA A 2 3.80 64.07 -9.78
N LEU A 3 2.65 63.74 -10.39
CA LEU A 3 1.99 64.49 -11.45
C LEU A 3 1.17 65.70 -10.97
N SER A 4 1.05 65.91 -9.65
CA SER A 4 0.32 67.03 -9.03
C SER A 4 1.15 68.30 -8.86
N LEU A 5 2.38 68.35 -9.38
CA LEU A 5 3.20 69.57 -9.35
C LEU A 5 2.64 70.61 -10.34
N PRO A 6 2.31 71.84 -9.87
CA PRO A 6 1.74 72.89 -10.71
C PRO A 6 2.72 73.31 -11.82
N LEU A 7 2.18 73.68 -12.98
CA LEU A 7 2.97 74.05 -14.17
C LEU A 7 3.69 75.39 -13.99
N SER A 8 3.14 76.26 -13.13
CA SER A 8 3.68 77.58 -12.82
C SER A 8 3.62 77.87 -11.32
N PHE A 9 4.58 78.62 -10.82
CA PHE A 9 4.60 79.17 -9.47
C PHE A 9 5.02 80.63 -9.58
N SER A 10 4.18 81.55 -9.09
CA SER A 10 4.41 83.01 -9.16
C SER A 10 4.71 83.55 -10.57
N GLY A 11 3.95 83.09 -11.58
CA GLY A 11 4.05 83.61 -12.96
C GLY A 11 5.21 83.07 -13.80
N HIS A 12 6.09 82.24 -13.23
CA HIS A 12 7.18 81.58 -13.94
C HIS A 12 6.98 80.06 -13.99
N ALA A 13 7.55 79.42 -15.01
CA ALA A 13 7.54 77.97 -15.14
C ALA A 13 8.21 77.34 -13.91
N PHE A 14 7.57 76.32 -13.32
CA PHE A 14 8.07 75.70 -12.10
C PHE A 14 9.49 75.13 -12.32
N PRO A 15 10.52 75.65 -11.63
CA PRO A 15 11.89 75.27 -11.89
C PRO A 15 12.09 73.80 -11.55
N TYR A 16 12.82 73.09 -12.41
CA TYR A 16 13.26 71.71 -12.16
C TYR A 16 12.12 70.67 -11.96
N ARG A 17 10.87 70.98 -12.35
CA ARG A 17 9.71 70.07 -12.27
C ARG A 17 10.00 68.68 -12.85
N ASN A 18 10.57 68.65 -14.05
CA ASN A 18 10.89 67.39 -14.73
C ASN A 18 11.94 66.57 -13.97
N GLN A 19 12.89 67.24 -13.31
CA GLN A 19 13.93 66.59 -12.52
C GLN A 19 13.33 65.99 -11.23
N LEU A 20 12.42 66.71 -10.56
CA LEU A 20 11.71 66.18 -9.40
C LEU A 20 10.81 64.99 -9.75
N ILE A 21 10.09 65.05 -10.88
CA ILE A 21 9.27 63.92 -11.36
C ILE A 21 10.17 62.72 -11.69
N PHE A 22 11.31 62.95 -12.34
CA PHE A 22 12.27 61.89 -12.69
C PHE A 22 12.87 61.22 -11.46
N VAL A 23 13.33 62.01 -10.47
CA VAL A 23 13.86 61.48 -9.21
C VAL A 23 12.78 60.71 -8.45
N ALA A 24 11.56 61.25 -8.35
CA ALA A 24 10.45 60.57 -7.69
C ALA A 24 10.11 59.24 -8.37
N ALA A 25 10.12 59.20 -9.71
CA ALA A 25 9.88 57.96 -10.46
C ALA A 25 10.97 56.90 -10.21
N ILE A 26 12.24 57.30 -10.19
CA ILE A 26 13.36 56.40 -9.86
C ILE A 26 13.24 55.87 -8.45
N VAL A 27 12.93 56.72 -7.46
CA VAL A 27 12.79 56.31 -6.07
C VAL A 27 11.64 55.31 -5.90
N ILE A 28 10.48 55.56 -6.54
CA ILE A 28 9.35 54.62 -6.52
C ILE A 28 9.73 53.29 -7.17
N LEU A 29 10.40 53.35 -8.32
CA LEU A 29 10.81 52.16 -9.07
C LEU A 29 11.82 51.32 -8.28
N LEU A 30 12.83 51.96 -7.67
CA LEU A 30 13.77 51.28 -6.77
C LEU A 30 13.08 50.71 -5.53
N SER A 31 12.13 51.44 -4.94
CA SER A 31 11.37 50.98 -3.77
C SER A 31 10.49 49.77 -4.06
N LEU A 32 10.10 49.53 -5.33
CA LEU A 32 9.37 48.34 -5.75
C LEU A 32 10.31 47.18 -6.14
N ILE A 33 11.40 47.47 -6.84
CA ILE A 33 12.33 46.44 -7.35
C ILE A 33 13.20 45.86 -6.24
N VAL A 34 13.70 46.71 -5.34
CA VAL A 34 14.63 46.29 -4.29
C VAL A 34 14.00 45.25 -3.36
N PRO A 35 12.78 45.44 -2.81
CA PRO A 35 12.13 44.39 -2.02
C PRO A 35 11.84 43.14 -2.85
N ALA A 36 11.41 43.28 -4.11
CA ALA A 36 11.06 42.14 -4.95
C ALA A 36 12.26 41.22 -5.27
N LEU A 37 13.47 41.77 -5.40
CA LEU A 37 14.68 41.00 -5.69
C LEU A 37 15.45 40.60 -4.42
N ILE A 38 15.52 41.48 -3.42
CA ILE A 38 16.34 41.25 -2.23
C ILE A 38 15.61 40.37 -1.20
N LEU A 39 14.30 40.55 -0.97
CA LEU A 39 13.56 39.72 0.00
C LEU A 39 13.68 38.22 -0.28
N PRO A 40 13.44 37.68 -1.49
CA PRO A 40 13.56 36.24 -1.72
C PRO A 40 14.99 35.71 -1.51
N GLN A 41 15.99 36.58 -1.53
CA GLN A 41 17.39 36.22 -1.37
C GLN A 41 17.87 36.30 0.10
N ILE A 42 17.29 37.20 0.90
CA ILE A 42 17.56 37.34 2.35
C ILE A 42 16.69 36.38 3.18
N LEU A 43 15.46 36.09 2.71
CA LEU A 43 14.61 35.10 3.36
C LEU A 43 15.33 33.75 3.34
N PRO A 44 15.65 33.16 4.52
CA PRO A 44 16.19 31.82 4.54
C PRO A 44 15.19 30.92 3.82
N THR A 45 15.67 30.18 2.81
CA THR A 45 14.88 29.12 2.20
C THR A 45 14.35 28.26 3.34
N LYS A 46 13.04 27.99 3.40
CA LYS A 46 12.50 27.00 4.35
C LYS A 46 13.38 25.78 4.20
N THR A 47 14.26 25.54 5.17
CA THR A 47 15.02 24.29 5.24
C THR A 47 13.93 23.25 5.27
N ASN A 48 13.82 22.42 4.22
CA ASN A 48 12.94 21.28 4.23
C ASN A 48 13.29 20.53 5.51
N GLY A 49 12.46 20.71 6.55
CA GLY A 49 12.77 20.28 7.90
C GLY A 49 13.06 18.80 7.81
N ASP A 50 14.28 18.41 8.18
CA ASP A 50 14.85 17.06 8.13
C ASP A 50 13.90 15.95 7.66
N GLN A 51 13.61 15.94 6.35
CA GLN A 51 12.64 15.01 5.75
C GLN A 51 13.10 13.55 5.94
N ALA A 52 14.42 13.36 6.03
CA ALA A 52 15.02 12.07 6.33
C ALA A 52 14.67 11.62 7.75
N SER A 53 14.83 12.48 8.76
CA SER A 53 14.38 12.15 10.12
C SER A 53 12.87 11.97 10.23
N PHE A 54 12.06 12.79 9.55
CA PHE A 54 10.61 12.58 9.50
C PHE A 54 10.26 11.20 8.93
N ASN A 55 10.83 10.83 7.78
CA ASN A 55 10.57 9.53 7.16
C ASN A 55 11.07 8.36 8.03
N HIS A 56 12.22 8.54 8.70
CA HIS A 56 12.78 7.55 9.62
C HIS A 56 11.85 7.31 10.80
N TYR A 57 11.49 8.37 11.54
CA TYR A 57 10.61 8.25 12.71
C TYR A 57 9.19 7.85 12.35
N ARG A 58 8.67 8.24 11.17
CA ARG A 58 7.40 7.72 10.64
C ARG A 58 7.48 6.21 10.40
N THR A 59 8.58 5.72 9.82
CA THR A 59 8.77 4.28 9.59
C THR A 59 8.84 3.51 10.89
N GLU A 60 9.60 4.01 11.88
CA GLU A 60 9.73 3.39 13.20
C GLU A 60 8.42 3.40 14.00
N MET A 61 7.65 4.49 13.92
CA MET A 61 6.32 4.59 14.50
C MET A 61 5.39 3.52 13.95
N VAL A 62 5.33 3.37 12.63
CA VAL A 62 4.52 2.33 11.97
C VAL A 62 5.03 0.93 12.32
N ASN A 63 6.35 0.71 12.36
CA ASN A 63 6.97 -0.55 12.79
C ASN A 63 6.55 -0.93 14.20
N TYR A 64 6.57 0.03 15.12
CA TYR A 64 6.17 -0.16 16.51
C TYR A 64 4.71 -0.59 16.62
N SER A 65 3.80 0.08 15.90
CA SER A 65 2.38 -0.28 15.90
C SER A 65 2.12 -1.65 15.31
N ILE A 66 2.78 -1.99 14.19
CA ILE A 66 2.72 -3.34 13.60
C ILE A 66 3.19 -4.39 14.62
N ALA A 67 4.31 -4.15 15.31
CA ALA A 67 4.83 -5.08 16.31
C ALA A 67 3.86 -5.30 17.48
N LYS A 68 3.19 -4.24 17.95
CA LYS A 68 2.19 -4.33 19.02
C LYS A 68 0.95 -5.11 18.61
N ILE A 69 0.45 -4.90 17.39
CA ILE A 69 -0.69 -5.65 16.83
C ILE A 69 -0.34 -7.12 16.64
N LYS A 70 0.88 -7.42 16.18
CA LYS A 70 1.35 -8.81 16.03
C LYS A 70 1.45 -9.57 17.34
N ALA A 71 1.82 -8.89 18.43
CA ALA A 71 1.94 -9.49 19.75
C ALA A 71 0.58 -9.93 20.34
N GLN A 72 -0.53 -9.50 19.76
CA GLN A 72 -1.87 -9.91 20.17
C GLN A 72 -2.26 -11.22 19.46
N GLU A 73 -1.98 -12.36 20.08
CA GLU A 73 -2.24 -13.70 19.52
C GLU A 73 -3.74 -14.04 19.39
N SER A 74 -4.62 -13.36 20.13
CA SER A 74 -6.06 -13.63 20.14
C SER A 74 -6.80 -13.13 18.89
N ILE A 75 -6.13 -12.36 18.02
CA ILE A 75 -6.75 -11.75 16.84
C ILE A 75 -6.71 -12.73 15.66
N PRO A 76 -7.82 -12.89 14.90
CA PRO A 76 -7.81 -13.62 13.65
C PRO A 76 -6.74 -13.08 12.68
N LEU A 77 -5.93 -13.98 12.11
CA LEU A 77 -4.84 -13.63 11.20
C LEU A 77 -5.28 -12.74 10.03
N ALA A 78 -6.47 -12.97 9.49
CA ALA A 78 -7.02 -12.20 8.38
C ALA A 78 -7.20 -10.72 8.73
N ASP A 79 -7.81 -10.43 9.88
CA ASP A 79 -8.10 -9.06 10.33
C ASP A 79 -6.85 -8.36 10.83
N ARG A 80 -6.00 -9.09 11.56
CA ARG A 80 -4.67 -8.64 11.97
C ARG A 80 -3.84 -8.20 10.77
N ASN A 81 -3.76 -9.05 9.75
CA ASN A 81 -2.93 -8.79 8.59
C ASN A 81 -3.50 -7.68 7.71
N TYR A 82 -4.83 -7.52 7.63
CA TYR A 82 -5.46 -6.40 6.95
C TYR A 82 -4.99 -5.05 7.51
N VAL A 83 -4.99 -4.92 8.85
CA VAL A 83 -4.52 -3.69 9.50
C VAL A 83 -3.02 -3.50 9.32
N ILE A 84 -2.22 -4.56 9.45
CA ILE A 84 -0.76 -4.49 9.18
C ILE A 84 -0.48 -4.02 7.75
N ASP A 85 -1.24 -4.49 6.77
CA ASP A 85 -1.07 -4.12 5.38
C ASP A 85 -1.43 -2.64 5.16
N MET A 86 -2.51 -2.16 5.78
CA MET A 86 -2.90 -0.75 5.75
C MET A 86 -1.79 0.14 6.34
N LEU A 87 -1.29 -0.19 7.53
CA LEU A 87 -0.20 0.53 8.18
C LEU A 87 1.09 0.50 7.35
N ALA A 88 1.47 -0.67 6.83
CA ALA A 88 2.67 -0.82 6.00
C ALA A 88 2.61 0.03 4.72
N SER A 89 1.42 0.28 4.18
CA SER A 89 1.22 1.12 2.99
C SER A 89 1.55 2.61 3.23
N GLN A 90 1.51 3.07 4.48
CA GLN A 90 1.82 4.45 4.86
C GLN A 90 3.33 4.76 4.83
N LYS A 91 4.19 3.72 4.76
CA LYS A 91 5.64 3.87 4.67
C LYS A 91 6.03 4.40 3.28
N GLN A 92 6.03 5.71 3.13
CA GLN A 92 6.34 6.38 1.88
C GLN A 92 7.82 6.17 1.47
N GLY A 93 8.05 5.76 0.21
CA GLY A 93 9.39 5.77 -0.40
C GLY A 93 10.16 4.46 -0.40
N GLN A 94 9.69 3.40 0.27
CA GLN A 94 10.26 2.06 0.12
C GLN A 94 9.52 1.28 -0.96
N ASN A 95 9.87 1.51 -2.23
CA ASN A 95 9.52 0.56 -3.27
C ASN A 95 10.16 -0.77 -2.89
N ALA A 96 9.34 -1.74 -2.46
CA ALA A 96 9.82 -3.06 -2.13
C ALA A 96 10.65 -3.60 -3.30
N ASP A 97 11.89 -4.01 -3.03
CA ASP A 97 12.79 -4.46 -4.06
C ASP A 97 12.19 -5.68 -4.77
N LYS A 98 12.11 -5.59 -6.09
CA LYS A 98 11.54 -6.64 -6.94
C LYS A 98 12.29 -7.96 -6.74
N GLU A 99 13.60 -7.91 -6.50
CA GLU A 99 14.38 -9.13 -6.26
C GLU A 99 14.05 -9.76 -4.92
N GLN A 100 13.94 -8.95 -3.85
CA GLN A 100 13.48 -9.41 -2.54
C GLN A 100 12.07 -10.00 -2.62
N ILE A 101 11.13 -9.31 -3.27
CA ILE A 101 9.76 -9.82 -3.48
C ILE A 101 9.80 -11.17 -4.20
N ASN A 102 10.57 -11.29 -5.29
CA ASN A 102 10.65 -12.54 -6.05
C ASN A 102 11.27 -13.67 -5.20
N THR A 103 12.26 -13.36 -4.36
CA THR A 103 12.91 -14.32 -3.47
C THR A 103 11.93 -14.83 -2.42
N ILE A 104 11.23 -13.92 -1.75
CA ILE A 104 10.20 -14.25 -0.76
C ILE A 104 9.09 -15.07 -1.44
N LEU A 105 8.61 -14.67 -2.62
CA LEU A 105 7.59 -15.43 -3.36
C LEU A 105 8.04 -16.85 -3.75
N ASN A 106 9.32 -17.05 -4.03
CA ASN A 106 9.86 -18.37 -4.34
C ASN A 106 9.96 -19.24 -3.09
N GLN A 107 10.33 -18.64 -1.95
CA GLN A 107 10.37 -19.32 -0.68
C GLN A 107 8.97 -19.69 -0.18
N THR A 108 8.01 -18.75 -0.22
CA THR A 108 6.63 -19.05 0.16
C THR A 108 6.01 -20.12 -0.73
N ARG A 109 6.33 -20.15 -2.04
CA ARG A 109 5.93 -21.25 -2.93
C ARG A 109 6.44 -22.62 -2.47
N LYS A 110 7.64 -22.71 -1.89
CA LYS A 110 8.13 -23.98 -1.31
C LYS A 110 7.28 -24.37 -0.11
N VAL A 111 7.01 -23.42 0.79
CA VAL A 111 6.11 -23.63 1.95
C VAL A 111 4.71 -24.07 1.50
N GLU A 112 4.17 -23.51 0.42
CA GLU A 112 2.88 -23.97 -0.14
C GLU A 112 2.94 -25.42 -0.61
N ILE A 113 4.02 -25.83 -1.28
CA ILE A 113 4.19 -27.21 -1.76
C ILE A 113 4.32 -28.16 -0.57
N ASP A 114 5.08 -27.78 0.45
CA ASP A 114 5.25 -28.56 1.67
C ASP A 114 3.90 -28.70 2.42
N ALA A 115 3.10 -27.64 2.48
CA ALA A 115 1.75 -27.68 3.02
C ALA A 115 0.87 -28.69 2.28
N ILE A 116 0.90 -28.65 0.93
CA ILE A 116 0.11 -29.53 0.07
C ILE A 116 0.55 -30.98 0.24
N THR A 117 1.86 -31.25 0.27
CA THR A 117 2.39 -32.61 0.43
C THR A 117 2.07 -33.19 1.80
N ASN A 118 2.13 -32.38 2.86
CA ASN A 118 1.72 -32.78 4.21
C ASN A 118 0.22 -33.10 4.29
N LEU A 119 -0.63 -32.28 3.66
CA LEU A 119 -2.08 -32.54 3.60
C LEU A 119 -2.41 -33.79 2.77
N LEU A 120 -1.65 -34.05 1.71
CA LEU A 120 -1.77 -35.25 0.89
C LEU A 120 -1.39 -36.49 1.71
N ALA A 121 -0.25 -36.46 2.40
CA ALA A 121 0.23 -37.55 3.25
C ALA A 121 -0.75 -37.84 4.41
N ALA A 122 -1.38 -36.79 4.96
CA ALA A 122 -2.42 -36.92 5.99
C ALA A 122 -3.79 -37.39 5.44
N GLY A 123 -3.92 -37.64 4.13
CA GLY A 123 -5.17 -38.08 3.51
C GLY A 123 -6.28 -37.02 3.48
N LYS A 124 -5.98 -35.76 3.82
CA LYS A 124 -6.97 -34.66 3.90
C LYS A 124 -7.34 -34.07 2.54
N ILE A 125 -6.53 -34.31 1.51
CA ILE A 125 -6.79 -33.87 0.15
C ILE A 125 -6.61 -35.01 -0.87
N PRO A 126 -7.41 -35.07 -1.95
CA PRO A 126 -7.23 -36.06 -3.00
C PRO A 126 -5.97 -35.80 -3.84
N GLN A 127 -5.30 -36.87 -4.29
CA GLN A 127 -4.16 -36.80 -5.22
C GLN A 127 -4.46 -35.99 -6.50
N SER A 128 -5.70 -36.06 -6.99
CA SER A 128 -6.15 -35.31 -8.17
C SER A 128 -6.14 -33.79 -7.97
N VAL A 129 -6.36 -33.32 -6.73
CA VAL A 129 -6.30 -31.90 -6.35
C VAL A 129 -4.86 -31.45 -6.22
N ALA A 130 -4.02 -32.21 -5.52
CA ALA A 130 -2.58 -31.94 -5.40
C ALA A 130 -1.90 -31.87 -6.78
N ASN A 131 -2.17 -32.85 -7.66
CA ASN A 131 -1.60 -32.90 -9.02
C ASN A 131 -2.06 -31.73 -9.92
N ARG A 132 -3.29 -31.23 -9.73
CA ARG A 132 -3.80 -30.08 -10.50
C ARG A 132 -3.12 -28.79 -10.06
N ILE A 133 -2.87 -28.65 -8.76
CA ILE A 133 -2.27 -27.47 -8.16
C ILE A 133 -0.77 -27.44 -8.46
N SER A 134 -0.06 -28.55 -8.27
CA SER A 134 1.38 -28.65 -8.60
C SER A 134 1.63 -28.36 -10.09
N ARG A 135 0.80 -28.88 -11.00
CA ARG A 135 0.88 -28.52 -12.43
C ARG A 135 0.64 -27.04 -12.67
N ARG A 136 -0.31 -26.41 -11.98
CA ARG A 136 -0.57 -24.97 -12.13
C ARG A 136 0.61 -24.15 -11.62
N MET A 137 1.20 -24.53 -10.49
CA MET A 137 2.37 -23.86 -9.89
C MET A 137 3.62 -23.96 -10.75
N VAL A 138 3.89 -25.14 -11.34
CA VAL A 138 5.00 -25.37 -12.27
C VAL A 138 4.75 -24.69 -13.63
N MET A 139 3.49 -24.56 -14.05
CA MET A 139 3.12 -23.87 -15.29
C MET A 139 2.97 -22.36 -15.17
N THR A 140 2.95 -21.79 -13.96
CA THR A 140 3.10 -20.34 -13.77
C THR A 140 4.54 -19.97 -14.09
N PRO A 141 4.81 -19.37 -15.26
CA PRO A 141 6.16 -19.03 -15.63
C PRO A 141 6.60 -17.92 -14.68
N ASP A 142 7.73 -18.10 -14.01
CA ASP A 142 8.44 -16.98 -13.40
C ASP A 142 8.51 -15.83 -14.42
N ARG A 143 8.43 -14.60 -13.95
CA ARG A 143 8.23 -13.37 -14.77
C ARG A 143 9.26 -13.14 -15.89
N ARG A 144 10.25 -14.03 -16.06
CA ARG A 144 11.14 -14.20 -17.22
C ARG A 144 10.57 -15.10 -18.34
N GLY A 145 9.29 -15.47 -18.30
CA GLY A 145 8.62 -16.22 -19.36
C GLY A 145 8.45 -15.40 -20.64
N SER A 146 9.26 -15.75 -21.65
CA SER A 146 9.33 -15.21 -23.01
C SER A 146 8.01 -14.67 -23.56
N PHE A 147 8.00 -13.43 -24.07
CA PHE A 147 6.87 -12.74 -24.71
C PHE A 147 6.03 -13.64 -25.66
N LEU A 148 6.70 -14.59 -26.32
CA LEU A 148 6.10 -15.59 -27.21
C LEU A 148 5.08 -16.50 -26.52
N THR A 149 5.28 -16.87 -25.25
CA THR A 149 4.32 -17.70 -24.49
C THR A 149 3.06 -16.92 -24.13
N LYS A 150 3.20 -15.63 -23.78
CA LYS A 150 2.07 -14.71 -23.53
C LYS A 150 1.26 -14.48 -24.80
N LEU A 151 1.91 -14.24 -25.94
CA LEU A 151 1.26 -14.02 -27.23
C LEU A 151 0.50 -15.29 -27.70
N ARG A 152 1.10 -16.48 -27.51
CA ARG A 152 0.45 -17.76 -27.84
C ARG A 152 -0.77 -18.06 -26.96
N PHE A 153 -0.72 -17.67 -25.68
CA PHE A 153 -1.86 -17.82 -24.76
C PHE A 153 -2.99 -16.84 -25.12
N LEU A 154 -2.66 -15.56 -25.39
CA LEU A 154 -3.60 -14.56 -25.88
C LEU A 154 -4.29 -14.98 -27.18
N PHE A 155 -3.54 -15.52 -28.14
CA PHE A 155 -4.11 -16.05 -29.39
C PHE A 155 -5.05 -17.24 -29.14
N ARG A 156 -4.73 -18.13 -28.21
CA ARG A 156 -5.56 -19.30 -27.87
C ARG A 156 -6.85 -18.91 -27.13
N VAL A 157 -6.83 -17.85 -26.33
CA VAL A 157 -8.01 -17.35 -25.59
C VAL A 157 -8.89 -16.44 -26.46
N ARG A 158 -8.28 -15.58 -27.29
CA ARG A 158 -8.98 -14.63 -28.19
C ARG A 158 -9.65 -15.33 -29.38
N PHE A 159 -9.05 -16.42 -29.89
CA PHE A 159 -9.59 -17.23 -30.98
C PHE A 159 -9.96 -18.64 -30.49
N PRO A 160 -11.09 -18.83 -29.78
CA PRO A 160 -11.54 -20.17 -29.41
C PRO A 160 -11.79 -20.96 -30.70
N SER A 161 -11.08 -22.06 -30.89
CA SER A 161 -11.28 -22.91 -32.08
C SER A 161 -12.75 -23.37 -32.15
N ARG A 162 -13.28 -23.54 -33.37
CA ARG A 162 -14.65 -24.07 -33.58
C ARG A 162 -14.90 -25.40 -32.83
N LYS A 163 -13.85 -26.18 -32.53
CA LYS A 163 -13.91 -27.39 -31.70
C LYS A 163 -14.18 -27.09 -30.21
N THR A 164 -13.62 -26.02 -29.65
CA THR A 164 -13.84 -25.62 -28.24
C THR A 164 -15.29 -25.16 -27.99
N ARG A 165 -15.92 -24.50 -28.98
CA ARG A 165 -17.36 -24.16 -28.95
C ARG A 165 -18.26 -25.41 -29.01
N ARG A 166 -17.83 -26.46 -29.73
CA ARG A 166 -18.54 -27.76 -29.76
C ARG A 166 -18.36 -28.55 -28.45
N ILE A 167 -17.17 -28.50 -27.83
CA ILE A 167 -16.91 -29.12 -26.52
C ILE A 167 -17.75 -28.43 -25.42
N LYS A 168 -17.88 -27.10 -25.43
CA LYS A 168 -18.79 -26.41 -24.48
C LYS A 168 -20.26 -26.83 -24.64
N ARG A 169 -20.75 -27.00 -25.88
CA ARG A 169 -22.11 -27.50 -26.14
C ARG A 169 -22.32 -28.95 -25.69
N ASN A 170 -21.32 -29.82 -25.84
CA ASN A 170 -21.39 -31.21 -25.37
C ASN A 170 -21.20 -31.34 -23.85
N VAL A 171 -20.47 -30.43 -23.20
CA VAL A 171 -20.34 -30.40 -21.74
C VAL A 171 -21.62 -29.85 -21.10
N GLN A 172 -22.31 -28.91 -21.74
CA GLN A 172 -23.63 -28.45 -21.30
C GLN A 172 -24.69 -29.57 -21.41
N SER A 173 -24.74 -30.30 -22.52
CA SER A 173 -25.71 -31.42 -22.66
C SER A 173 -25.41 -32.67 -21.83
N VAL A 174 -24.21 -32.76 -21.24
CA VAL A 174 -23.82 -33.80 -20.28
C VAL A 174 -24.01 -33.34 -18.85
N ALA A 175 -23.83 -32.05 -18.54
CA ALA A 175 -24.12 -31.47 -17.22
C ALA A 175 -25.61 -31.58 -16.86
N ASP A 176 -26.50 -31.48 -17.86
CA ASP A 176 -27.95 -31.64 -17.70
C ASP A 176 -28.40 -33.10 -17.45
N ARG A 177 -27.49 -34.08 -17.50
CA ARG A 177 -27.78 -35.52 -17.30
C ARG A 177 -27.33 -36.06 -15.94
N PHE A 178 -26.77 -35.22 -15.07
CA PHE A 178 -26.34 -35.61 -13.73
C PHE A 178 -27.31 -35.08 -12.68
N ASP A 179 -27.75 -35.97 -11.80
CA ASP A 179 -28.67 -35.68 -10.70
C ASP A 179 -28.24 -34.40 -9.94
N PRO A 180 -29.10 -33.36 -9.87
CA PRO A 180 -28.73 -32.07 -9.27
C PRO A 180 -28.25 -32.19 -7.81
N ASP A 181 -28.75 -33.18 -7.06
CA ASP A 181 -28.36 -33.44 -5.67
C ASP A 181 -26.96 -34.09 -5.54
N LEU A 182 -26.54 -34.89 -6.51
CA LEU A 182 -25.18 -35.46 -6.52
C LEU A 182 -24.14 -34.38 -6.86
N ASN A 183 -24.50 -33.47 -7.76
CA ASN A 183 -23.65 -32.36 -8.18
C ASN A 183 -23.47 -31.31 -7.08
N SER A 184 -24.53 -30.99 -6.32
CA SER A 184 -24.43 -30.09 -5.16
C SER A 184 -23.51 -30.67 -4.10
N LYS A 185 -23.67 -31.95 -3.72
CA LYS A 185 -22.79 -32.65 -2.78
C LYS A 185 -21.33 -32.68 -3.23
N LEU A 186 -21.08 -32.97 -4.50
CA LEU A 186 -19.73 -32.92 -5.08
C LEU A 186 -19.14 -31.50 -5.11
N ALA A 187 -19.97 -30.48 -5.32
CA ALA A 187 -19.54 -29.09 -5.29
C ALA A 187 -19.20 -28.64 -3.85
N GLU A 188 -20.00 -29.04 -2.87
CA GLU A 188 -19.76 -28.79 -1.45
C GLU A 188 -18.50 -29.48 -0.96
N GLN A 189 -18.29 -30.75 -1.29
CA GLN A 189 -17.04 -31.47 -0.96
C GLN A 189 -15.81 -30.78 -1.56
N LYS A 190 -15.89 -30.34 -2.83
CA LYS A 190 -14.81 -29.58 -3.46
C LYS A 190 -14.58 -28.22 -2.78
N LYS A 191 -15.64 -27.55 -2.33
CA LYS A 191 -15.56 -26.28 -1.60
C LYS A 191 -14.91 -26.49 -0.24
N ALA A 192 -15.28 -27.53 0.50
CA ALA A 192 -14.71 -27.88 1.79
C ALA A 192 -13.22 -28.22 1.69
N VAL A 193 -12.84 -29.08 0.72
CA VAL A 193 -11.43 -29.42 0.46
C VAL A 193 -10.63 -28.17 0.08
N ARG A 194 -11.21 -27.28 -0.74
CA ARG A 194 -10.56 -26.02 -1.12
C ARG A 194 -10.40 -25.07 0.07
N LYS A 195 -11.41 -24.96 0.94
CA LYS A 195 -11.37 -24.09 2.13
C LYS A 195 -10.31 -24.58 3.12
N LEU A 196 -10.31 -25.87 3.46
CA LEU A 196 -9.30 -26.49 4.32
C LEU A 196 -7.89 -26.28 3.78
N LEU A 197 -7.72 -26.51 2.48
CA LEU A 197 -6.43 -26.33 1.81
C LEU A 197 -5.95 -24.87 1.89
N GLU A 198 -6.82 -23.92 1.55
CA GLU A 198 -6.48 -22.50 1.60
C GLU A 198 -6.16 -22.05 3.02
N GLU A 199 -6.95 -22.44 4.02
CA GLU A 199 -6.72 -22.11 5.43
C GLU A 199 -5.38 -22.64 5.93
N THR A 200 -5.03 -23.89 5.57
CA THR A 200 -3.76 -24.50 5.98
C THR A 200 -2.58 -23.78 5.34
N ILE A 201 -2.64 -23.54 4.02
CA ILE A 201 -1.61 -22.80 3.30
C ILE A 201 -1.48 -21.38 3.87
N TYR A 202 -2.61 -20.71 4.09
CA TYR A 202 -2.65 -19.35 4.62
C TYR A 202 -1.96 -19.25 5.99
N LYS A 203 -2.25 -20.18 6.91
CA LYS A 203 -1.60 -20.22 8.23
C LYS A 203 -0.10 -20.47 8.13
N GLN A 204 0.32 -21.46 7.35
CA GLN A 204 1.73 -21.83 7.24
C GLN A 204 2.57 -20.76 6.54
N VAL A 205 2.03 -20.14 5.47
CA VAL A 205 2.71 -19.04 4.79
C VAL A 205 2.82 -17.83 5.70
N ASN A 206 1.77 -17.47 6.45
CA ASN A 206 1.86 -16.34 7.38
C ASN A 206 2.86 -16.59 8.51
N ALA A 207 2.91 -17.81 9.07
CA ALA A 207 3.92 -18.17 10.06
C ALA A 207 5.35 -18.05 9.49
N TYR A 208 5.58 -18.49 8.25
CA TYR A 208 6.86 -18.32 7.58
C TYR A 208 7.18 -16.84 7.32
N LEU A 209 6.20 -16.05 6.87
CA LEU A 209 6.38 -14.62 6.62
C LEU A 209 6.67 -13.85 7.90
N ASP A 210 6.09 -14.24 9.04
CA ASP A 210 6.37 -13.66 10.35
C ASP A 210 7.80 -13.97 10.83
N ASP A 211 8.32 -15.18 10.53
CA ASP A 211 9.69 -15.61 10.89
C ASP A 211 10.79 -14.90 10.10
N ILE A 212 10.57 -14.67 8.80
CA ILE A 212 11.56 -14.00 7.94
C ILE A 212 11.52 -12.48 8.01
N GLU A 213 10.53 -11.89 8.70
CA GLU A 213 10.33 -10.44 8.69
C GLU A 213 11.43 -9.73 9.47
N THR A 214 12.08 -8.78 8.81
CA THR A 214 13.11 -7.89 9.34
C THR A 214 12.73 -6.44 9.03
N GLY A 215 13.30 -5.48 9.74
CA GLY A 215 13.00 -4.05 9.53
C GLY A 215 13.23 -3.56 8.10
N GLU A 216 14.19 -4.16 7.38
CA GLU A 216 14.52 -3.80 6.00
C GLU A 216 13.59 -4.47 4.96
N ASN A 217 13.16 -5.71 5.20
CA ASN A 217 12.33 -6.45 4.24
C ASN A 217 10.82 -6.33 4.49
N THR A 218 10.41 -5.55 5.49
CA THR A 218 9.02 -5.45 5.95
C THR A 218 8.06 -5.11 4.81
N THR A 219 8.47 -4.24 3.89
CA THR A 219 7.64 -3.83 2.74
C THR A 219 7.49 -4.95 1.71
N ALA A 220 8.55 -5.72 1.44
CA ALA A 220 8.50 -6.86 0.54
C ALA A 220 7.67 -8.01 1.14
N VAL A 221 7.81 -8.27 2.44
CA VAL A 221 7.00 -9.24 3.19
C VAL A 221 5.53 -8.85 3.18
N ALA A 222 5.21 -7.58 3.49
CA ALA A 222 3.85 -7.06 3.44
C ALA A 222 3.24 -7.18 2.02
N PHE A 223 4.01 -6.91 0.97
CA PHE A 223 3.53 -7.07 -0.40
C PHE A 223 3.14 -8.53 -0.71
N VAL A 224 3.95 -9.50 -0.29
CA VAL A 224 3.64 -10.92 -0.48
C VAL A 224 2.43 -11.31 0.37
N ARG A 225 2.40 -10.91 1.64
CA ARG A 225 1.30 -11.15 2.59
C ARG A 225 -0.05 -10.66 2.04
N ASN A 226 -0.09 -9.44 1.51
CA ASN A 226 -1.26 -8.85 0.82
C ASN A 226 -1.83 -9.78 -0.27
N GLY A 227 -0.96 -10.37 -1.10
CA GLY A 227 -1.38 -11.30 -2.15
C GLY A 227 -2.09 -12.55 -1.60
N TYR A 228 -1.64 -13.06 -0.45
CA TYR A 228 -2.26 -14.18 0.25
C TYR A 228 -3.55 -13.78 0.96
N ASN A 229 -3.57 -12.62 1.61
CA ASN A 229 -4.77 -12.08 2.27
C ASN A 229 -5.92 -11.90 1.27
N PHE A 230 -5.64 -11.29 0.12
CA PHE A 230 -6.64 -11.13 -0.93
C PHE A 230 -7.15 -12.46 -1.50
N ARG A 231 -6.28 -13.48 -1.57
CA ARG A 231 -6.68 -14.83 -1.99
C ARG A 231 -7.58 -15.50 -0.95
N HIS A 232 -7.26 -15.31 0.33
CA HIS A 232 -7.99 -15.86 1.47
C HIS A 232 -9.35 -15.18 1.68
N ALA A 233 -9.40 -13.85 1.65
CA ALA A 233 -10.62 -13.05 1.83
C ALA A 233 -11.71 -13.38 0.78
N ARG A 234 -11.32 -13.77 -0.44
CA ARG A 234 -12.28 -14.22 -1.47
C ARG A 234 -13.01 -15.52 -1.12
N LEU A 235 -12.53 -16.28 -0.13
CA LEU A 235 -13.18 -17.49 0.35
C LEU A 235 -13.99 -17.27 1.63
N ASP A 236 -13.72 -16.18 2.36
CA ASP A 236 -14.31 -15.86 3.65
C ASP A 236 -15.06 -14.52 3.56
N THR A 237 -16.31 -14.60 3.12
CA THR A 237 -17.26 -13.49 3.15
C THR A 237 -17.95 -13.49 4.50
N ASN A 238 -17.37 -12.82 5.50
CA ASN A 238 -17.98 -12.67 6.82
C ASN A 238 -18.11 -11.17 7.14
N ASP A 239 -19.33 -10.71 7.42
CA ASP A 239 -19.68 -9.30 7.68
C ASP A 239 -19.07 -8.78 9.01
N ASN A 240 -18.92 -9.65 10.01
CA ASN A 240 -18.44 -9.27 11.35
C ASN A 240 -16.95 -8.90 11.41
N SER A 241 -16.21 -8.98 10.30
CA SER A 241 -14.78 -8.64 10.28
C SER A 241 -14.51 -7.14 10.31
N ASP A 242 -15.45 -6.33 9.86
CA ASP A 242 -15.19 -4.91 9.59
C ASP A 242 -15.13 -4.11 10.90
N ASP A 243 -16.05 -4.36 11.84
CA ASP A 243 -16.00 -3.78 13.19
C ASP A 243 -14.70 -4.12 13.94
N LEU A 244 -14.23 -5.36 13.80
CA LEU A 244 -12.99 -5.79 14.45
C LEU A 244 -11.77 -5.11 13.80
N ARG A 245 -11.72 -5.01 12.47
CA ARG A 245 -10.65 -4.30 11.75
C ARG A 245 -10.61 -2.83 12.14
N ASN A 246 -11.77 -2.19 12.28
CA ASN A 246 -11.90 -0.81 12.74
C ASN A 246 -11.31 -0.62 14.14
N GLN A 247 -11.68 -1.48 15.09
CA GLN A 247 -11.13 -1.43 16.45
C GLN A 247 -9.61 -1.61 16.46
N LEU A 248 -9.09 -2.54 15.68
CA LEU A 248 -7.67 -2.79 15.55
C LEU A 248 -6.91 -1.62 14.94
N LEU A 249 -7.50 -0.93 13.96
CA LEU A 249 -6.87 0.25 13.37
C LEU A 249 -6.88 1.44 14.33
N ILE A 250 -7.97 1.67 15.06
CA ILE A 250 -8.01 2.70 16.12
C ILE A 250 -6.94 2.40 17.17
N GLN A 251 -6.78 1.13 17.55
CA GLN A 251 -5.74 0.70 18.48
C GLN A 251 -4.33 0.91 17.89
N ALA A 252 -4.15 0.68 16.58
CA ALA A 252 -2.91 0.97 15.88
C ALA A 252 -2.52 2.43 15.99
N PHE A 253 -3.44 3.36 15.71
CA PHE A 253 -3.19 4.79 15.83
C PHE A 253 -2.84 5.20 17.27
N GLN A 254 -3.49 4.59 18.27
CA GLN A 254 -3.10 4.80 19.67
C GLN A 254 -1.65 4.39 19.95
N TYR A 255 -1.19 3.28 19.36
CA TYR A 255 0.21 2.87 19.46
C TYR A 255 1.15 3.85 18.77
N GLU A 256 0.78 4.41 17.62
CA GLU A 256 1.55 5.44 16.92
C GLU A 256 1.71 6.70 17.78
N TYR A 257 0.62 7.22 18.35
CA TYR A 257 0.68 8.34 19.28
C TYR A 257 1.55 8.04 20.50
N SER A 258 1.46 6.82 21.06
CA SER A 258 2.26 6.41 22.21
C SER A 258 3.76 6.38 21.89
N TYR A 259 4.12 5.97 20.67
CA TYR A 259 5.49 5.97 20.20
C TYR A 259 6.04 7.40 20.09
N VAL A 260 5.29 8.30 19.43
CA VAL A 260 5.69 9.71 19.28
C VAL A 260 5.84 10.38 20.65
N ALA A 261 4.90 10.17 21.57
CA ALA A 261 4.97 10.71 22.92
C ALA A 261 6.20 10.20 23.69
N THR A 262 6.53 8.92 23.55
CA THR A 262 7.71 8.32 24.20
C THR A 262 9.01 8.84 23.60
N ALA A 263 9.10 8.91 22.28
CA ALA A 263 10.27 9.44 21.57
C ALA A 263 10.51 10.92 21.93
N PHE A 264 9.44 11.71 22.06
CA PHE A 264 9.52 13.11 22.50
C PHE A 264 9.99 13.22 23.95
N LYS A 265 9.40 12.43 24.87
CA LYS A 265 9.79 12.40 26.28
C LYS A 265 11.27 12.02 26.46
N ASN A 266 11.77 11.10 25.64
CA ASN A 266 13.16 10.64 25.65
C ASN A 266 14.11 11.59 24.91
N GLN A 267 13.64 12.76 24.46
CA GLN A 267 14.42 13.76 23.72
C GLN A 267 15.03 13.24 22.40
N GLN A 268 14.45 12.17 21.83
CA GLN A 268 14.90 11.59 20.55
C GLN A 268 14.38 12.40 19.36
N ILE A 269 13.23 13.07 19.51
CA ILE A 269 12.61 13.93 18.50
C ILE A 269 12.38 15.34 19.05
N SER A 270 12.47 16.35 18.18
CA SER A 270 12.13 17.72 18.52
C SER A 270 10.62 17.92 18.60
N ARG A 271 10.19 19.02 19.24
CA ARG A 271 8.77 19.40 19.29
C ARG A 271 8.17 19.57 17.90
N SER A 272 8.88 20.23 17.00
CA SER A 272 8.41 20.43 15.62
C SER A 272 8.23 19.11 14.87
N LEU A 273 9.12 18.14 15.09
CA LEU A 273 9.02 16.82 14.48
C LEU A 273 7.87 16.00 15.07
N SER A 274 7.67 16.07 16.39
CA SER A 274 6.52 15.46 17.07
C SER A 274 5.20 16.01 16.54
N ASP A 275 5.09 17.33 16.37
CA ASP A 275 3.88 17.98 15.86
C ASP A 275 3.59 17.53 14.41
N GLN A 276 4.62 17.42 13.57
CA GLN A 276 4.48 16.91 12.20
C GLN A 276 4.04 15.44 12.16
N LEU A 277 4.63 14.57 13.00
CA LEU A 277 4.24 13.16 13.09
C LEU A 277 2.79 13.01 13.56
N ASN A 278 2.40 13.72 14.62
CA ASN A 278 1.01 13.70 15.11
C ASN A 278 0.01 14.23 14.08
N GLN A 279 0.39 15.26 13.31
CA GLN A 279 -0.42 15.75 12.20
C GLN A 279 -0.60 14.66 11.13
N SER A 280 0.46 13.91 10.82
CA SER A 280 0.38 12.80 9.85
C SER A 280 -0.55 11.68 10.32
N ILE A 281 -0.50 11.31 11.60
CA ILE A 281 -1.40 10.30 12.19
C ILE A 281 -2.86 10.78 12.09
N THR A 282 -3.14 12.04 12.48
CA THR A 282 -4.49 12.61 12.41
C THR A 282 -5.03 12.61 10.98
N THR A 283 -4.19 12.96 9.99
CA THR A 283 -4.57 12.94 8.58
C THR A 283 -4.86 11.52 8.09
N ASP A 284 -4.02 10.55 8.44
CA ASP A 284 -4.21 9.14 8.08
C ASP A 284 -5.49 8.57 8.73
N GLN A 285 -5.77 8.95 9.99
CA GLN A 285 -7.00 8.58 10.69
C GLN A 285 -8.25 9.17 10.05
N MET A 286 -8.25 10.46 9.69
CA MET A 286 -9.40 11.10 9.04
C MET A 286 -9.70 10.46 7.68
N PHE A 287 -8.67 10.18 6.88
CA PHE A 287 -8.84 9.52 5.59
C PHE A 287 -9.46 8.13 5.71
N TYR A 288 -9.17 7.42 6.80
CA TYR A 288 -9.81 6.14 7.09
C TYR A 288 -11.28 6.30 7.48
N MET A 289 -11.58 7.23 8.39
CA MET A 289 -12.95 7.46 8.86
C MET A 289 -13.89 7.98 7.77
N GLU A 290 -13.37 8.61 6.71
CA GLU A 290 -14.15 9.03 5.54
C GLU A 290 -14.49 7.89 4.57
N GLN A 291 -13.84 6.72 4.68
CA GLN A 291 -14.09 5.55 3.83
C GLN A 291 -15.13 4.57 4.40
N GLU A 292 -15.62 4.82 5.61
CA GLU A 292 -16.82 4.15 6.18
C GLU A 292 -18.11 4.69 5.57
#